data_AF-A0A841HET4-F1
#
_entry.id   AF-A0A841HET4-F1
#
_cell.length_a   1.000
_cell.length_b   1.000
_cell.length_c   1.000
_cell.angle_alpha   90.00
_cell.angle_beta   90.00
_cell.angle_gamma   90.00
#
_symmetry.space_group_name_H-M   'P 1'
#
loop_
_entity.id
_entity.type
_entity.pdbx_description
1 polymer ?
#
loop_
_entity_poly.entity_id
_entity_poly.type
_entity_poly.pdbx_seq_one_letter_code
_entity_poly.pdbx_strand_id
1 'polypeptide(L)'
;MTDARCLAIASQRNCRLVTDDAHVGTRGQQLGVEVWDLMLLLQAAIHCDEITTNQELAALIDALQNQDGYRFSDDDRDALFSTMENRG
;
A
#
# COMPACT_ATOMS: atom_id res chain seq x y z
N MET A 1 -11.73 3.39 12.60
CA MET A 1 -12.06 4.50 11.67
C MET A 1 -12.87 3.89 10.52
N THR A 2 -13.81 4.58 9.89
CA THR A 2 -14.65 4.01 8.81
C THR A 2 -14.16 4.47 7.44
N ASP A 3 -14.35 3.64 6.41
CA ASP A 3 -13.95 3.90 5.03
C ASP A 3 -14.42 5.25 4.50
N ALA A 4 -15.68 5.60 4.81
CA ALA A 4 -16.28 6.89 4.46
C ALA A 4 -15.48 8.07 5.04
N ARG A 5 -14.97 7.92 6.26
CA ARG A 5 -14.20 8.96 6.95
C ARG A 5 -12.80 9.07 6.36
N CYS A 6 -12.16 7.96 6.01
CA CYS A 6 -10.87 7.97 5.32
C CYS A 6 -10.96 8.71 3.98
N LEU A 7 -11.98 8.37 3.17
CA LEU A 7 -12.22 9.01 1.88
C LEU A 7 -12.54 10.50 2.00
N ALA A 8 -13.37 10.87 2.99
CA ALA A 8 -13.69 12.28 3.25
C ALA A 8 -12.44 13.09 3.64
N ILE A 9 -11.57 12.54 4.48
CA ILE A 9 -10.31 13.19 4.88
C ILE A 9 -9.37 13.32 3.67
N ALA A 10 -9.21 12.27 2.88
CA ALA A 10 -8.36 12.28 1.69
C ALA A 10 -8.83 13.34 0.68
N SER A 11 -10.14 13.41 0.42
CA SER A 11 -10.77 14.45 -0.41
C SER A 11 -10.50 15.86 0.14
N GLN A 12 -10.74 16.09 1.43
CA GLN A 12 -10.55 17.41 2.06
C GLN A 12 -9.10 17.88 2.04
N ARG A 13 -8.14 16.95 2.16
CA ARG A 13 -6.71 17.26 2.18
C ARG A 13 -6.06 17.22 0.80
N ASN A 14 -6.82 16.90 -0.25
CA ASN A 14 -6.32 16.66 -1.60
C ASN A 14 -5.15 15.65 -1.62
N CYS A 15 -5.29 14.58 -0.83
CA CYS A 15 -4.32 13.51 -0.72
C CYS A 15 -4.85 12.24 -1.40
N ARG A 16 -3.92 11.36 -1.79
CA ARG A 16 -4.24 10.01 -2.25
C ARG A 16 -4.40 9.10 -1.04
N LEU A 17 -5.35 8.17 -1.11
CA LEU A 17 -5.50 7.12 -0.11
C LEU A 17 -4.79 5.88 -0.61
N VAL A 18 -3.95 5.26 0.22
CA VAL A 18 -3.32 3.97 -0.07
C VAL A 18 -3.98 2.92 0.81
N THR A 19 -4.47 1.83 0.21
CA THR A 19 -5.19 0.76 0.92
C THR A 19 -5.15 -0.54 0.12
N ASP A 20 -5.26 -1.66 0.81
CA ASP A 20 -5.49 -2.99 0.24
C ASP A 20 -7.00 -3.35 0.15
N ASP A 21 -7.88 -2.49 0.67
CA ASP A 21 -9.32 -2.73 0.64
C ASP A 21 -9.93 -2.30 -0.71
N ALA A 22 -10.27 -3.30 -1.53
CA ALA A 22 -10.90 -3.11 -2.84
C ALA A 22 -12.25 -2.37 -2.77
N HIS A 23 -12.98 -2.48 -1.65
CA HIS A 23 -14.25 -1.77 -1.44
C HIS A 23 -14.02 -0.27 -1.28
N VAL A 24 -12.97 0.12 -0.54
CA VAL A 24 -12.53 1.51 -0.41
C VAL A 24 -12.11 2.07 -1.76
N GLY A 25 -11.37 1.30 -2.57
CA GLY A 25 -10.97 1.68 -3.92
C GLY A 25 -12.16 1.99 -4.82
N THR A 26 -13.16 1.11 -4.84
CA THR A 26 -14.39 1.29 -5.64
C THR A 26 -15.14 2.56 -5.22
N ARG A 27 -15.29 2.77 -3.91
CA ARG A 27 -16.02 3.92 -3.37
C ARG A 27 -15.25 5.23 -3.57
N GLY A 28 -13.92 5.20 -3.48
CA GLY A 28 -13.07 6.37 -3.74
C GLY A 28 -13.23 6.88 -5.16
N GLN A 29 -13.23 6.00 -6.15
CA GLN A 29 -13.46 6.37 -7.56
C GLN A 29 -14.81 7.07 -7.76
N GLN A 30 -15.89 6.59 -7.14
CA GLN A 30 -17.21 7.22 -7.21
C GLN A 30 -17.24 8.63 -6.62
N LEU A 31 -16.37 8.91 -5.64
CA LEU A 31 -16.27 10.18 -4.95
C LEU A 31 -15.19 11.10 -5.53
N GLY A 32 -14.51 10.70 -6.60
CA GLY A 32 -13.40 11.46 -7.19
C GLY A 32 -12.14 11.50 -6.32
N VAL A 33 -11.99 10.54 -5.40
CA VAL A 33 -10.80 10.39 -4.55
C VAL A 33 -9.90 9.32 -5.18
N GLU A 34 -8.65 9.68 -5.46
CA GLU A 34 -7.67 8.74 -5.98
C GLU A 34 -7.24 7.76 -4.89
N VAL A 35 -7.45 6.47 -5.14
CA VAL A 35 -7.08 5.37 -4.24
C VAL A 35 -6.05 4.50 -4.94
N TRP A 36 -4.93 4.26 -4.26
CA TRP A 36 -3.87 3.38 -4.73
C TRP A 36 -3.89 2.08 -3.94
N ASP A 37 -3.70 0.98 -4.66
CA ASP A 37 -3.54 -0.34 -4.06
C ASP A 37 -2.15 -0.43 -3.40
N LEU A 38 -2.11 -0.75 -2.11
CA LEU A 38 -0.85 -0.80 -1.34
C LEU A 38 0.11 -1.85 -1.90
N MET A 39 -0.41 -3.04 -2.23
CA MET A 39 0.40 -4.15 -2.71
C MET A 39 1.01 -3.81 -4.08
N LEU A 40 0.18 -3.29 -4.99
CA LEU A 40 0.62 -2.87 -6.31
C LEU A 40 1.63 -1.71 -6.23
N LEU A 41 1.43 -0.77 -5.30
CA LEU A 41 2.36 0.34 -5.07
C LEU A 41 3.74 -0.17 -4.64
N LEU A 42 3.80 -1.13 -3.72
CA LEU A 42 5.06 -1.71 -3.26
C LEU A 42 5.76 -2.51 -4.36
N GLN A 43 5.02 -3.30 -5.13
CA GLN A 43 5.56 -3.99 -6.30
C GLN A 43 6.12 -3.02 -7.34
N ALA A 44 5.38 -1.94 -7.64
CA ALA A 44 5.84 -0.90 -8.55
C ALA A 44 7.11 -0.21 -8.02
N ALA A 45 7.18 0.09 -6.72
CA ALA A 45 8.37 0.66 -6.10
C ALA A 45 9.60 -0.26 -6.21
N ILE A 46 9.40 -1.58 -6.08
CA ILE A 46 10.47 -2.56 -6.32
C ILE A 46 10.91 -2.54 -7.79
N HIS A 47 9.97 -2.52 -8.74
CA HIS A 47 10.27 -2.52 -10.18
C HIS A 47 10.90 -1.22 -10.69
N CYS A 48 10.58 -0.08 -10.07
CA CYS A 48 11.12 1.23 -10.41
C CYS A 48 12.40 1.58 -9.65
N ASP A 49 13.03 0.60 -8.98
CA ASP A 49 14.26 0.79 -8.20
C ASP A 49 14.12 1.76 -7.00
N GLU A 50 12.91 2.06 -6.52
CA GLU A 50 12.67 2.88 -5.32
C GLU A 50 12.84 2.07 -4.02
N ILE A 51 12.60 0.76 -4.09
CA ILE A 51 12.96 -0.21 -3.05
C ILE A 51 13.99 -1.16 -3.68
N THR A 52 15.22 -1.13 -3.19
CA THR A 52 16.35 -1.81 -3.85
C THR A 52 16.87 -3.03 -3.11
N THR A 53 16.56 -3.15 -1.82
CA THR A 53 17.08 -4.25 -0.99
C THR A 53 16.00 -4.89 -0.14
N ASN A 54 16.22 -6.17 0.21
CA ASN A 54 15.37 -6.90 1.15
C ASN A 54 15.27 -6.20 2.52
N GLN A 55 16.34 -5.53 2.94
CA GLN A 55 16.37 -4.79 4.20
C GLN A 55 15.48 -3.54 4.15
N GLU A 56 15.48 -2.80 3.04
CA GLU A 56 14.59 -1.65 2.84
C GLU A 56 13.13 -2.08 2.84
N LEU A 57 12.78 -3.14 2.10
CA LEU A 57 11.41 -3.66 2.11
C LEU A 57 11.00 -4.11 3.51
N ALA A 58 11.86 -4.86 4.21
CA ALA A 58 11.57 -5.33 5.56
C ALA A 58 11.35 -4.17 6.53
N ALA A 59 12.16 -3.11 6.46
CA ALA A 59 12.00 -1.92 7.29
C ALA A 59 10.69 -1.19 6.99
N LEU A 60 10.27 -1.12 5.72
CA LEU A 60 9.00 -0.50 5.33
C LEU A 60 7.80 -1.30 5.83
N ILE A 61 7.83 -2.62 5.67
CA ILE A 61 6.78 -3.53 6.18
C ILE A 61 6.68 -3.39 7.71
N ASP A 62 7.81 -3.39 8.42
CA ASP A 62 7.84 -3.26 9.88
C ASP A 62 7.34 -1.88 10.33
N ALA A 63 7.63 -0.82 9.58
CA ALA A 63 7.07 0.51 9.82
C ALA A 63 5.55 0.54 9.65
N LEU A 64 5.02 -0.01 8.55
CA LEU A 64 3.57 -0.11 8.31
C LEU A 64 2.88 -0.92 9.42
N GLN A 65 3.53 -1.98 9.91
CA GLN A 65 2.98 -2.78 11.00
C GLN A 65 3.00 -2.08 12.34
N ASN A 66 4.12 -1.46 12.71
CA ASN A 66 4.30 -0.89 14.05
C ASN A 66 3.70 0.51 14.19
N GLN A 67 3.65 1.30 13.11
CA GLN A 67 3.16 2.67 13.13
C GLN A 67 1.69 2.75 12.69
N ASP A 68 1.35 2.08 11.59
CA ASP A 68 0.01 2.17 10.99
C ASP A 68 -0.89 0.98 11.39
N GLY A 69 -0.33 -0.02 12.08
CA GLY A 69 -1.06 -1.22 12.50
C GLY A 69 -1.44 -2.15 11.35
N TYR A 70 -0.86 -1.94 10.17
CA TYR A 70 -1.14 -2.73 8.98
C TYR A 70 -0.56 -4.14 9.13
N ARG A 71 -1.32 -5.17 8.74
CA ARG A 71 -0.86 -6.56 8.82
C ARG A 71 -0.94 -7.19 7.45
N PHE A 72 0.24 -7.43 6.87
CA PHE A 72 0.37 -8.28 5.70
C PHE A 72 0.00 -9.71 6.06
N SER A 73 -0.67 -10.41 5.15
CA SER A 73 -0.73 -11.86 5.20
C SER A 73 0.66 -12.45 4.91
N ASP A 74 0.90 -13.69 5.32
CA ASP A 74 2.15 -14.38 4.99
C ASP A 74 2.31 -14.50 3.47
N ASP A 75 1.22 -14.77 2.74
CA ASP A 75 1.20 -14.87 1.27
C ASP A 75 1.58 -13.54 0.60
N ASP A 76 1.03 -12.41 1.06
CA ASP A 76 1.37 -11.08 0.51
C ASP A 76 2.83 -10.72 0.77
N ARG A 77 3.31 -11.05 1.97
CA ARG A 77 4.70 -10.81 2.35
C ARG A 77 5.64 -11.61 1.47
N ASP A 78 5.39 -12.91 1.31
CA ASP A 78 6.19 -13.79 0.47
C ASP A 78 6.16 -13.36 -1.01
N ALA A 79 5.02 -12.88 -1.50
CA ALA A 79 4.91 -12.33 -2.85
C ALA A 79 5.76 -11.06 -3.05
N LEU A 80 5.82 -10.15 -2.08
CA LEU A 80 6.67 -8.95 -2.16
C LEU A 80 8.15 -9.30 -2.16
N PHE A 81 8.60 -10.20 -1.27
CA PHE A 81 9.99 -10.63 -1.23
C PHE A 81 10.39 -11.40 -2.50
N SER A 82 9.50 -12.26 -3.01
CA SER A 82 9.69 -12.95 -4.30
C SER A 82 9.82 -11.97 -5.47
N THR A 83 9.10 -10.84 -5.44
CA THR A 83 9.18 -9.80 -6.50
C THR A 83 10.57 -9.15 -6.53
N MET A 84 11.21 -8.95 -5.37
CA MET A 84 12.59 -8.45 -5.31
C MET A 84 13.62 -9.47 -5.79
N GLU A 85 13.44 -10.75 -5.44
CA GLU A 85 14.38 -11.80 -5.85
C GLU A 85 14.36 -12.02 -7.37
N ASN A 86 13.18 -11.92 -7.98
CA ASN A 86 13.01 -12.03 -9.44
C ASN A 86 13.46 -10.80 -10.23
N ARG A 87 13.89 -9.73 -9.56
CA ARG A 87 14.53 -8.56 -10.19
C ARG A 87 16.03 -8.80 -10.44
N GLY A 88 16.63 -9.78 -9.76
CA GLY A 88 18.06 -10.12 -9.81
C GLY A 88 18.52 -10.80 -11.10
#